data_AF-A0A3S1PXN2-F1
#
_entry.id   AF-A0A3S1PXN2-F1
#
_cell.length_a   1.000
_cell.length_b   1.000
_cell.length_c   1.000
_cell.angle_alpha   90.00
_cell.angle_beta   90.00
_cell.angle_gamma   90.00
#
_symmetry.space_group_name_H-M   'P 1'
#
loop_
_entity.id
_entity.type
_entity.pdbx_description
1 polymer ?
#
loop_
_entity_poly.entity_id
_entity_poly.type
_entity_poly.pdbx_seq_one_letter_code
_entity_poly.pdbx_strand_id
1 'polypeptide(L)'
;MLDVQLRKVDVLGWSMGGMTAQIVAIKHPDVVRKLVLIGASAPAGSPEVITSPGDWSKVAAKPAYTDADLLYLFFSPSPEGAAAGRASLARTSFRRPASLVKTTPQATGAQYQAITGFFGNSDGWYQRLKQIKAHTLSRTGIATAPFR
;
A
#
# COMPACT_ATOMS: atom_id res chain seq x y z
N MET A 1 8.68 -18.45 -18.05
CA MET A 1 9.01 -17.27 -17.21
C MET A 1 9.57 -16.22 -18.13
N LEU A 2 8.98 -15.02 -18.18
CA LEU A 2 9.61 -13.87 -18.82
C LEU A 2 10.61 -13.28 -17.83
N ASP A 3 11.89 -13.57 -18.06
CA ASP A 3 12.98 -13.03 -17.25
C ASP A 3 13.31 -11.63 -17.79
N VAL A 4 12.66 -10.62 -17.21
CA VAL A 4 12.88 -9.23 -17.61
C VAL A 4 14.23 -8.80 -17.02
N GLN A 5 15.28 -8.76 -17.85
CA GLN A 5 16.63 -8.40 -17.43
C GLN A 5 16.71 -6.90 -17.05
N LEU A 6 16.35 -6.58 -15.81
CA LEU A 6 16.34 -5.21 -15.29
C LEU A 6 17.65 -4.91 -14.57
N ARG A 7 18.43 -3.95 -15.09
CA ARG A 7 19.71 -3.53 -14.48
C ARG A 7 19.53 -2.53 -13.33
N LYS A 8 18.63 -1.56 -13.51
CA LYS A 8 18.23 -0.59 -12.48
C LYS A 8 16.77 -0.19 -12.67
N VAL A 9 16.02 -0.08 -11.59
CA VAL A 9 14.59 0.29 -11.61
C VAL A 9 14.22 1.27 -10.52
N ASP A 10 13.17 2.05 -10.77
CA ASP A 10 12.49 2.83 -9.75
C ASP A 10 11.22 2.08 -9.35
N VAL A 11 11.01 1.87 -8.05
CA VAL A 11 9.89 1.09 -7.54
C VAL A 11 8.95 2.01 -6.78
N LEU A 12 7.68 2.02 -7.20
CA LEU A 12 6.60 2.66 -6.46
C LEU A 12 5.72 1.58 -5.84
N GLY A 13 5.51 1.66 -4.53
CA GLY A 13 4.60 0.80 -3.80
C GLY A 13 3.48 1.61 -3.16
N TRP A 14 2.23 1.23 -3.45
CA TRP A 14 1.05 1.81 -2.82
C TRP A 14 0.37 0.79 -1.91
N SER A 15 -0.01 1.20 -0.69
CA SER A 15 -0.68 0.34 0.30
C SER A 15 0.15 -0.93 0.59
N MET A 16 -0.43 -2.13 0.49
CA MET A 16 0.30 -3.40 0.58
C MET A 16 1.50 -3.45 -0.38
N GLY A 17 1.39 -2.84 -1.56
CA GLY A 17 2.50 -2.72 -2.51
C GLY A 17 3.69 -1.95 -1.95
N GLY A 18 3.50 -1.02 -1.01
CA GLY A 18 4.59 -0.35 -0.29
C GLY A 18 5.29 -1.28 0.70
N MET A 19 4.58 -2.23 1.31
CA MET A 19 5.17 -3.30 2.11
C MET A 19 6.05 -4.20 1.23
N THR A 20 5.50 -4.63 0.09
CA THR A 20 6.23 -5.44 -0.89
C THR A 20 7.44 -4.71 -1.47
N ALA A 21 7.31 -3.42 -1.81
CA ALA A 21 8.38 -2.63 -2.41
C ALA A 21 9.59 -2.49 -1.47
N GLN A 22 9.36 -2.35 -0.15
CA GLN A 22 10.44 -2.37 0.85
C GLN A 22 11.17 -3.72 0.85
N ILE A 23 10.44 -4.85 0.83
CA ILE A 23 11.03 -6.19 0.76
C ILE A 23 11.84 -6.35 -0.54
N VAL A 24 11.32 -5.89 -1.68
CA VAL A 24 12.03 -5.92 -2.97
C VAL A 24 13.33 -5.11 -2.90
N ALA A 25 13.30 -3.91 -2.34
CA ALA A 25 14.48 -3.07 -2.18
C ALA A 25 15.54 -3.69 -1.23
N ILE A 26 15.11 -4.43 -0.21
CA ILE A 26 16.00 -5.19 0.68
C ILE A 26 16.63 -6.39 -0.04
N LYS A 27 15.83 -7.13 -0.82
CA LYS A 27 16.30 -8.34 -1.52
C LYS A 27 17.14 -8.04 -2.75
N HIS A 28 16.91 -6.91 -3.40
CA HIS A 28 17.58 -6.50 -4.63
C HIS A 28 18.16 -5.08 -4.52
N PRO A 29 19.06 -4.83 -3.53
CA PRO A 29 19.54 -3.50 -3.22
C PRO A 29 20.37 -2.87 -4.35
N ASP A 30 20.97 -3.71 -5.20
CA ASP A 30 21.78 -3.25 -6.32
C ASP A 30 20.94 -3.03 -7.59
N VAL A 31 19.66 -3.42 -7.61
CA VAL A 31 18.73 -3.20 -8.73
C VAL A 31 17.80 -2.02 -8.46
N VAL A 32 17.29 -1.87 -7.24
CA VAL A 32 16.40 -0.75 -6.90
C VAL A 32 17.21 0.53 -6.74
N ARG A 33 16.95 1.53 -7.58
CA ARG A 33 17.62 2.83 -7.56
C ARG A 33 16.87 3.85 -6.71
N LYS A 34 15.56 3.94 -6.88
CA LYS A 34 14.67 4.82 -6.12
C LYS A 34 13.47 4.03 -5.62
N LEU A 35 13.01 4.39 -4.42
CA LEU A 35 11.85 3.79 -3.79
C LEU A 35 10.85 4.89 -3.43
N VAL A 36 9.59 4.73 -3.88
CA VAL A 36 8.49 5.64 -3.54
C VAL A 36 7.42 4.83 -2.82
N LEU A 37 7.15 5.20 -1.56
CA LEU A 37 6.16 4.55 -0.71
C LEU A 37 4.97 5.49 -0.52
N ILE A 38 3.77 5.04 -0.89
CA ILE A 38 2.55 5.83 -0.80
C ILE A 38 1.52 5.07 0.04
N GLY A 39 1.04 5.69 1.11
CA GLY A 39 -0.03 5.11 1.94
C GLY A 39 0.35 3.73 2.52
N ALA A 40 1.64 3.53 2.83
CA ALA A 40 2.16 2.31 3.41
C ALA A 40 2.90 2.64 4.70
N SER A 41 2.66 1.86 5.75
CA SER A 41 3.33 2.00 7.04
C SER A 41 4.54 1.07 7.14
N ALA A 42 5.43 1.34 8.09
CA ALA A 42 6.51 0.43 8.46
C ALA A 42 5.96 -0.85 9.17
N PRO A 43 6.72 -1.96 9.21
CA PRO A 43 6.40 -3.13 10.05
C PRO A 43 6.30 -2.77 11.54
N ALA A 44 5.70 -3.64 12.37
CA ALA A 44 5.73 -3.45 13.84
C ALA A 44 7.17 -3.39 14.38
N GLY A 45 7.30 -2.63 15.46
CA GLY A 45 8.59 -2.22 16.02
C GLY A 45 9.00 -0.81 15.59
N SER A 46 8.38 -0.25 14.54
CA SER A 46 8.48 1.18 14.26
C SER A 46 7.65 1.99 15.27
N PRO A 47 8.23 3.03 15.90
CA PRO A 47 7.49 3.94 16.79
C PRO A 47 6.44 4.77 16.02
N GLU A 48 6.49 4.76 14.69
CA GLU A 48 5.61 5.53 13.81
C GLU A 48 4.45 4.70 13.23
N VAL A 49 4.24 3.45 13.68
CA VAL A 49 3.08 2.66 13.25
C VAL A 49 1.80 3.30 13.79
N ILE A 50 1.11 4.02 12.91
CA ILE A 50 -0.25 4.47 13.14
C ILE A 50 -1.18 3.33 12.74
N THR A 51 -1.92 2.79 13.70
CA THR A 51 -3.00 1.85 13.41
C THR A 51 -4.15 2.60 12.75
N SER A 52 -4.72 2.03 11.69
CA SER A 52 -5.86 2.64 11.03
C SER A 52 -7.05 2.63 12.00
N PRO A 53 -7.66 3.79 12.32
CA PRO A 53 -8.82 3.82 13.20
C PRO A 53 -10.01 3.14 12.52
N GLY A 54 -10.77 2.37 13.31
CA GLY A 54 -11.99 1.69 12.85
C GLY A 54 -11.77 0.34 12.16
N ASP A 55 -12.88 -0.34 11.86
CA ASP A 55 -12.89 -1.69 11.29
C ASP A 55 -12.97 -1.65 9.76
N TRP A 56 -11.94 -1.06 9.13
CA TRP A 56 -11.83 -0.98 7.67
C TRP A 56 -11.90 -2.36 7.01
N SER A 57 -11.49 -3.41 7.73
CA SER A 57 -11.48 -4.79 7.25
C SER A 57 -12.87 -5.29 6.88
N LYS A 58 -13.91 -4.93 7.66
CA LYS A 58 -15.31 -5.27 7.35
C LYS A 58 -15.78 -4.65 6.05
N VAL A 59 -15.38 -3.42 5.77
CA VAL A 59 -15.76 -2.74 4.52
C VAL A 59 -14.96 -3.31 3.35
N ALA A 60 -13.65 -3.53 3.52
CA ALA A 60 -12.77 -4.13 2.51
C ALA A 60 -13.07 -5.61 2.20
N ALA A 61 -13.81 -6.31 3.06
CA ALA A 61 -14.24 -7.69 2.81
C ALA A 61 -15.55 -7.80 2.02
N LYS A 62 -16.22 -6.67 1.71
CA LYS A 62 -17.48 -6.70 0.95
C LYS A 62 -17.27 -7.26 -0.47
N PRO A 63 -18.20 -8.07 -0.99
CA PRO A 63 -18.09 -8.64 -2.34
C PRO A 63 -18.26 -7.60 -3.46
N ALA A 64 -18.89 -6.46 -3.14
CA ALA A 64 -19.05 -5.32 -4.03
C ALA A 64 -18.97 -4.03 -3.20
N TYR A 65 -18.44 -2.97 -3.82
CA TYR A 65 -18.26 -1.68 -3.17
C TYR A 65 -19.22 -0.64 -3.73
N THR A 66 -19.82 0.14 -2.83
CA THR A 66 -20.48 1.40 -3.17
C THR A 66 -19.46 2.54 -3.21
N ASP A 67 -19.85 3.68 -3.78
CA ASP A 67 -19.01 4.90 -3.72
C ASP A 67 -18.71 5.30 -2.27
N ALA A 68 -19.68 5.13 -1.36
CA ALA A 68 -19.48 5.40 0.06
C ALA A 68 -18.43 4.47 0.70
N ASP A 69 -18.40 3.19 0.30
CA ASP A 69 -17.37 2.26 0.76
C ASP A 69 -15.98 2.67 0.27
N LEU A 70 -15.87 3.09 -1.00
CA LEU A 70 -14.60 3.55 -1.57
C LEU A 70 -14.13 4.86 -0.95
N LEU A 71 -15.04 5.78 -0.66
CA LEU A 71 -14.75 7.02 0.07
C LEU A 71 -14.23 6.71 1.48
N TYR A 72 -14.92 5.83 2.20
CA TYR A 72 -14.52 5.42 3.54
C TYR A 72 -13.14 4.74 3.57
N LEU A 73 -12.84 3.89 2.59
CA LEU A 73 -11.57 3.14 2.54
C LEU A 73 -10.35 3.98 2.12
N PHE A 74 -10.53 4.98 1.24
CA PHE A 74 -9.41 5.61 0.55
C PHE A 74 -9.30 7.13 0.70
N PHE A 75 -10.28 7.79 1.31
CA PHE A 75 -10.31 9.25 1.43
C PHE A 75 -10.55 9.69 2.88
N SER A 76 -10.03 10.87 3.21
CA SER A 76 -10.32 11.52 4.49
C SER A 76 -11.83 11.79 4.62
N PRO A 77 -12.42 11.63 5.82
CA PRO A 77 -13.83 11.99 6.05
C PRO A 77 -14.09 13.50 6.06
N SER A 78 -13.05 14.34 5.92
CA SER A 78 -13.24 15.79 5.83
C SER A 78 -14.05 16.17 4.57
N PRO A 79 -14.72 17.34 4.56
CA PRO A 79 -15.44 17.82 3.39
C PRO A 79 -14.56 17.84 2.12
N GLU A 80 -13.31 18.26 2.25
CA GLU A 80 -12.32 18.32 1.16
C GLU A 80 -11.93 16.92 0.69
N GLY A 81 -11.69 15.99 1.63
CA GLY A 81 -11.38 14.60 1.32
C GLY A 81 -12.51 13.90 0.59
N ALA A 82 -13.74 14.10 1.06
CA ALA A 82 -14.94 13.57 0.41
C ALA A 82 -15.16 14.17 -0.98
N ALA A 83 -14.93 15.48 -1.16
CA ALA A 83 -15.01 16.15 -2.47
C ALA A 83 -13.94 15.62 -3.44
N ALA A 84 -12.69 15.48 -2.99
CA ALA A 84 -11.60 14.91 -3.79
C ALA A 84 -11.88 13.45 -4.17
N GLY A 85 -12.46 12.68 -3.25
CA GLY A 85 -12.87 11.30 -3.48
C GLY A 85 -13.96 11.18 -4.53
N ARG A 86 -15.04 11.96 -4.42
CA ARG A 86 -16.10 11.99 -5.44
C ARG A 86 -15.55 12.39 -6.81
N ALA A 87 -14.66 13.39 -6.87
CA ALA A 87 -14.02 13.77 -8.13
C ALA A 87 -13.15 12.64 -8.71
N SER A 88 -12.46 11.86 -7.87
CA SER A 88 -11.68 10.69 -8.29
C SER A 88 -12.56 9.55 -8.82
N LEU A 89 -13.65 9.26 -8.11
CA LEU A 89 -14.63 8.27 -8.54
C LEU A 89 -15.27 8.67 -9.87
N ALA A 90 -15.63 9.94 -10.07
CA ALA A 90 -16.15 10.45 -11.34
C ALA A 90 -15.13 10.34 -12.49
N ARG A 91 -13.83 10.54 -12.26
CA ARG A 91 -12.80 10.31 -13.29
C ARG A 91 -12.65 8.83 -13.63
N THR A 92 -12.85 7.96 -12.65
CA THR A 92 -12.66 6.51 -12.81
C THR A 92 -13.95 5.77 -13.12
N SER A 93 -15.12 6.41 -13.15
CA SER A 93 -16.42 5.76 -13.38
C SER A 93 -16.57 5.22 -14.80
N PHE A 94 -15.84 5.79 -15.77
CA PHE A 94 -15.73 5.29 -17.15
C PHE A 94 -14.84 4.03 -17.28
N ARG A 95 -14.83 3.14 -16.28
CA ARG A 95 -13.89 2.00 -16.28
C ARG A 95 -14.01 1.20 -17.58
N ARG A 96 -12.85 0.83 -18.12
CA ARG A 96 -12.69 -0.34 -18.99
C ARG A 96 -13.49 -1.50 -18.38
N PRO A 97 -14.09 -2.40 -19.20
CA PRO A 97 -14.79 -3.57 -18.69
C PRO A 97 -13.95 -4.23 -17.60
N ALA A 98 -14.61 -4.62 -16.50
CA ALA A 98 -13.95 -5.18 -15.34
C ALA A 98 -12.91 -6.20 -15.80
N SER A 99 -11.69 -6.11 -15.26
CA SER A 99 -10.65 -7.10 -15.53
C SER A 99 -11.29 -8.49 -15.42
N LEU A 100 -11.23 -9.27 -16.51
CA LEU A 100 -11.71 -10.64 -16.49
C LEU A 100 -10.89 -11.49 -15.50
N VAL A 101 -9.68 -11.03 -15.17
CA VAL A 101 -8.87 -11.56 -14.08
C VAL A 101 -9.43 -11.01 -12.77
N LYS A 102 -10.31 -11.79 -12.15
CA LYS A 102 -10.80 -11.57 -10.79
C LYS A 102 -9.79 -12.10 -9.77
N THR A 103 -9.68 -11.43 -8.63
CA THR A 103 -9.03 -11.98 -7.44
C THR A 103 -9.73 -13.27 -7.02
N THR A 104 -8.97 -14.27 -6.56
CA THR A 104 -9.50 -15.52 -6.01
C THR A 104 -9.50 -15.47 -4.48
N PRO A 105 -10.38 -16.23 -3.79
CA PRO A 105 -10.32 -16.35 -2.33
C PRO A 105 -8.94 -16.78 -1.81
N GLN A 106 -8.26 -17.66 -2.55
CA GLN A 106 -6.89 -18.08 -2.24
C GLN A 106 -5.90 -16.90 -2.31
N ALA A 107 -5.98 -16.07 -3.35
CA ALA A 107 -5.14 -14.88 -3.48
C ALA A 107 -5.44 -13.86 -2.36
N THR A 108 -6.72 -13.64 -2.03
CA THR A 108 -7.12 -12.80 -0.89
C THR A 108 -6.54 -13.32 0.43
N GLY A 109 -6.64 -14.63 0.69
CA GLY A 109 -6.09 -15.25 1.89
C GLY A 109 -4.57 -15.10 1.99
N ALA A 110 -3.86 -15.30 0.87
CA ALA A 110 -2.41 -15.11 0.82
C ALA A 110 -2.00 -13.64 1.05
N GLN A 111 -2.74 -12.67 0.49
CA GLN A 111 -2.51 -11.25 0.73
C GLN A 111 -2.76 -10.89 2.19
N TYR A 112 -3.83 -11.42 2.80
CA TYR A 112 -4.12 -11.20 4.21
C TYR A 112 -3.00 -11.71 5.11
N GLN A 113 -2.51 -12.94 4.88
CA GLN A 113 -1.36 -13.50 5.61
C GLN A 113 -0.08 -12.69 5.43
N ALA A 114 0.19 -12.19 4.22
CA ALA A 114 1.35 -11.35 3.96
C ALA A 114 1.26 -10.00 4.71
N ILE A 115 0.07 -9.39 4.72
CA ILE A 115 -0.19 -8.14 5.46
C ILE A 115 -0.02 -8.36 6.96
N THR A 116 -0.61 -9.41 7.53
CA THR A 116 -0.51 -9.69 8.97
C THR A 116 0.91 -10.06 9.38
N GLY A 117 1.63 -10.85 8.59
CA GLY A 117 3.04 -11.19 8.84
C GLY A 117 3.97 -9.97 8.73
N PHE A 118 3.74 -9.10 7.75
CA PHE A 118 4.48 -7.85 7.61
C PHE A 118 4.24 -6.93 8.81
N PHE A 119 2.98 -6.69 9.17
CA PHE A 119 2.66 -5.90 10.35
C PHE A 119 3.18 -6.54 11.63
N GLY A 120 3.08 -7.86 11.79
CA GLY A 120 3.64 -8.58 12.94
C GLY A 120 5.16 -8.65 12.97
N ASN A 121 5.84 -8.10 11.95
CA ASN A 121 7.29 -8.19 11.78
C ASN A 121 7.84 -9.63 11.86
N SER A 122 7.07 -10.61 11.37
CA SER A 122 7.36 -12.04 11.57
C SER A 122 8.69 -12.49 10.95
N ASP A 123 9.12 -11.86 9.87
CA ASP A 123 10.42 -12.14 9.22
C ASP A 123 11.52 -11.13 9.60
N GLY A 124 11.31 -10.29 10.62
CA GLY A 124 12.26 -9.27 11.05
C GLY A 124 12.50 -8.15 10.01
N TRP A 125 11.49 -7.83 9.19
CA TRP A 125 11.58 -6.79 8.16
C TRP A 125 11.93 -5.41 8.71
N TYR A 126 11.46 -5.06 9.92
CA TYR A 126 11.74 -3.77 10.55
C TYR A 126 13.25 -3.54 10.72
N GLN A 127 13.95 -4.51 11.32
CA GLN A 127 15.39 -4.45 11.55
C GLN A 127 16.18 -4.41 10.24
N ARG A 128 15.58 -4.93 9.16
CA ARG A 128 16.17 -5.02 7.82
C ARG A 128 15.87 -3.79 6.97
N LEU A 129 15.00 -2.86 7.39
CA LEU A 129 14.76 -1.61 6.65
C LEU A 129 16.06 -0.82 6.45
N LYS A 130 17.02 -0.89 7.39
CA LYS A 130 18.36 -0.30 7.25
C LYS A 130 19.20 -0.84 6.09
N GLN A 131 18.78 -1.97 5.50
CA GLN A 131 19.43 -2.58 4.33
C GLN A 131 18.97 -1.95 3.02
N ILE A 132 17.91 -1.13 3.03
CA ILE A 132 17.46 -0.38 1.85
C ILE A 132 18.53 0.66 1.50
N LYS A 133 19.20 0.48 0.37
CA LYS A 133 20.20 1.42 -0.17
C LYS A 133 19.57 2.53 -1.01
N ALA A 134 18.35 2.31 -1.51
CA ALA A 134 17.70 3.23 -2.44
C ALA A 134 17.28 4.54 -1.76
N HIS A 135 17.41 5.66 -2.49
CA HIS A 135 16.80 6.91 -2.05
C HIS A 135 15.30 6.72 -1.96
N THR A 136 14.76 6.95 -0.76
CA THR A 136 13.37 6.61 -0.44
C THR A 136 12.57 7.86 -0.16
N LEU A 137 11.47 8.03 -0.89
CA LEU A 137 10.43 9.01 -0.61
C LEU A 137 9.23 8.27 0.00
N SER A 138 8.78 8.68 1.18
CA SER A 138 7.59 8.13 1.82
C SER A 138 6.54 9.22 2.02
N ARG A 139 5.28 8.91 1.70
CA ARG A 139 4.13 9.78 1.96
C ARG A 139 2.98 8.98 2.55
N THR A 140 2.64 9.29 3.80
CA THR A 140 1.44 8.79 4.49
C THR A 140 0.34 9.86 4.41
N GLY A 141 -0.89 9.45 4.12
CA GLY A 141 -2.01 10.35 3.79
C GLY A 141 -2.65 11.09 4.97
N ILE A 142 -2.06 11.02 6.17
CA ILE A 142 -2.60 11.66 7.36
C ILE A 142 -1.97 13.05 7.46
N ALA A 143 -2.80 14.08 7.30
CA ALA A 143 -2.42 15.46 7.56
C ALA A 143 -2.35 15.71 9.08
N THR A 144 -1.42 15.06 9.78
CA THR A 144 -1.05 15.46 11.14
C THR A 144 0.45 15.32 11.34
N ALA A 145 1.06 16.50 11.49
CA ALA A 145 2.42 16.85 11.89
C ALA A 145 3.46 17.07 10.74
N PRO A 146 4.13 18.24 10.73
CA PRO A 146 5.27 18.48 9.85
C PRO A 146 6.44 17.57 10.25
N PHE A 147 7.17 17.08 9.24
CA PHE A 147 8.50 16.55 9.46
C PHE A 147 9.37 17.67 10.06
N ARG A 148 9.88 17.44 11.28
CA ARG A 148 11.01 18.20 11.82
C ARG A 148 12.28 17.40 11.61
#